data_AF-A0A353B5J7-F1
#
_entry.id   AF-A0A353B5J7-F1
#
_cell.length_a   1.000
_cell.length_b   1.000
_cell.length_c   1.000
_cell.angle_alpha   90.00
_cell.angle_beta   90.00
_cell.angle_gamma   90.00
#
_symmetry.space_group_name_H-M   'P 1'
#
loop_
_entity.id
_entity.type
_entity.pdbx_description
1 polymer ?
#
loop_
_entity_poly.entity_id
_entity_poly.type
_entity_poly.pdbx_seq_one_letter_code
_entity_poly.pdbx_strand_id
1 'polypeptide(L)'
;MRTRYFSEDDGWSLDGPSITAVEHLDLIKDVLEKRGSIIVEHWYYRGASSPSRRIFDSIDEFTDYLENDCFAGDLLDIWCMHELCNRENVLLSAKCPDENGRVPSRGSY
;
A
#
# COMPACT_ATOMS: atom_id res chain seq x y z
N MET A 1 -0.45 16.10 7.84
CA MET A 1 0.80 15.29 7.81
C MET A 1 1.91 16.03 8.52
N ARG A 2 2.86 15.29 9.11
CA ARG A 2 4.03 15.85 9.80
C ARG A 2 5.16 16.10 8.80
N THR A 3 6.00 17.10 9.01
CA THR A 3 7.19 17.34 8.18
C THR A 3 8.43 16.87 8.91
N ARG A 4 9.19 15.94 8.32
CA ARG A 4 10.49 15.50 8.87
C ARG A 4 11.66 16.31 8.30
N TYR A 5 11.59 16.61 7.01
CA TYR A 5 12.61 17.33 6.26
C TYR A 5 11.92 18.17 5.19
N PHE A 6 12.49 19.33 4.88
CA PHE A 6 12.00 20.25 3.85
C PHE A 6 13.22 20.92 3.20
N SER A 7 13.26 20.94 1.87
CA SER A 7 14.33 21.59 1.10
C SER A 7 13.69 22.49 0.04
N GLU A 8 14.05 23.77 0.04
CA GLU A 8 13.55 24.74 -0.96
C GLU A 8 13.96 24.36 -2.38
N ASP A 9 15.09 23.66 -2.56
CA ASP A 9 15.60 23.21 -3.85
C ASP A 9 14.72 22.12 -4.50
N ASP A 10 13.86 21.46 -3.71
CA ASP A 10 13.01 20.36 -4.19
C ASP A 10 11.68 20.83 -4.78
N GLY A 11 11.49 22.15 -4.97
CA GLY A 11 10.40 22.69 -5.79
C GLY A 11 9.00 22.49 -5.19
N TRP A 12 8.87 22.55 -3.87
CA TRP A 12 7.61 22.40 -3.16
C TRP A 12 6.56 23.40 -3.66
N SER A 13 5.36 22.90 -3.96
CA SER A 13 4.26 23.71 -4.50
C SER A 13 2.91 23.22 -3.99
N LEU A 14 1.87 24.02 -4.23
CA LEU A 14 0.48 23.67 -3.94
C LEU A 14 -0.23 22.96 -5.11
N ASP A 15 0.39 22.95 -6.30
CA ASP A 15 -0.22 22.47 -7.55
C ASP A 15 0.15 21.01 -7.88
N GLY A 16 0.93 20.35 -7.01
CA GLY A 16 1.35 18.96 -7.18
C GLY A 16 0.27 17.94 -6.80
N PRO A 17 0.35 16.69 -7.30
CA PRO A 17 -0.54 15.62 -6.90
C PRO A 17 -0.38 15.32 -5.41
N SER A 18 -1.47 15.43 -4.65
CA SER A 18 -1.50 15.15 -3.21
C SER A 18 -2.34 13.91 -2.92
N ILE A 19 -1.82 12.96 -2.13
CA ILE A 19 -2.59 11.79 -1.71
C ILE A 19 -3.83 12.14 -0.88
N THR A 20 -3.82 13.31 -0.23
CA THR A 20 -4.94 13.80 0.58
C THR A 20 -5.95 14.63 -0.21
N ALA A 21 -5.78 14.75 -1.53
CA ALA A 21 -6.80 15.34 -2.39
C ALA A 21 -8.09 14.51 -2.33
N VAL A 22 -9.24 15.19 -2.35
CA VAL A 22 -10.56 14.55 -2.13
C VAL A 22 -10.81 13.46 -3.16
N GLU A 23 -10.49 13.72 -4.42
CA GLU A 23 -10.63 12.80 -5.53
C GLU A 23 -9.78 11.53 -5.38
N HIS A 24 -8.59 11.62 -4.75
CA HIS A 24 -7.73 10.47 -4.52
C HIS A 24 -8.23 9.64 -3.33
N LEU A 25 -8.66 10.30 -2.25
CA LEU A 25 -9.25 9.61 -1.11
C LEU A 25 -10.57 8.91 -1.47
N ASP A 26 -11.41 9.55 -2.29
CA ASP A 26 -12.64 8.95 -2.81
C ASP A 26 -12.35 7.74 -3.70
N LEU A 27 -11.33 7.81 -4.57
CA LEU A 27 -10.89 6.68 -5.38
C LEU A 27 -10.42 5.51 -4.50
N ILE A 28 -9.60 5.77 -3.49
CA ILE A 28 -9.08 4.75 -2.58
C ILE A 28 -10.22 4.10 -1.80
N LYS A 29 -11.14 4.92 -1.28
CA LYS A 29 -12.35 4.44 -0.60
C LYS A 29 -13.20 3.56 -1.51
N ASP A 30 -13.40 3.95 -2.77
CA ASP A 30 -14.15 3.18 -3.75
C ASP A 30 -13.53 1.79 -4.00
N VAL A 31 -12.20 1.74 -4.14
CA VAL A 31 -11.48 0.47 -4.30
C VAL A 31 -11.64 -0.41 -3.08
N LEU A 32 -11.44 0.14 -1.89
CA LEU A 32 -11.57 -0.59 -0.62
C LEU A 32 -12.97 -1.15 -0.39
N GLU A 33 -14.02 -0.37 -0.70
CA GLU A 33 -15.40 -0.80 -0.52
C GLU A 33 -15.88 -1.80 -1.59
N LYS A 34 -15.45 -1.63 -2.84
CA LYS A 34 -16.03 -2.38 -3.97
C LYS A 34 -15.16 -3.52 -4.48
N ARG A 35 -13.85 -3.41 -4.36
CA ARG A 35 -12.89 -4.35 -4.95
C ARG A 35 -12.15 -5.13 -3.89
N GLY A 36 -11.83 -4.51 -2.76
CA GLY A 36 -11.08 -5.10 -1.65
C GLY A 36 -9.79 -4.35 -1.38
N SER A 37 -8.81 -5.05 -0.81
CA SER A 37 -7.60 -4.46 -0.24
C SER A 37 -6.77 -3.67 -1.25
N ILE A 38 -6.05 -2.68 -0.76
CA ILE A 38 -5.00 -1.96 -1.50
C ILE A 38 -3.62 -2.37 -1.02
N ILE A 39 -2.65 -2.37 -1.94
CA ILE A 39 -1.23 -2.42 -1.63
C ILE A 39 -0.69 -1.00 -1.73
N VAL A 40 0.06 -0.56 -0.72
CA VAL A 40 0.75 0.73 -0.70
C VAL A 40 2.24 0.48 -0.62
N GLU A 41 2.99 1.02 -1.58
CA GLU A 41 4.44 1.13 -1.52
C GLU A 41 4.82 2.55 -1.13
N HIS A 42 5.54 2.66 -0.02
CA HIS A 42 5.92 3.92 0.58
C HIS A 42 7.41 4.18 0.37
N TRP A 43 7.68 5.24 -0.39
CA TRP A 43 8.98 5.83 -0.63
C TRP A 43 9.23 7.00 0.33
N TYR A 44 10.22 6.83 1.21
CA TYR A 44 10.55 7.83 2.21
C TYR A 44 11.33 9.00 1.59
N TYR A 45 10.78 10.20 1.67
CA TYR A 45 11.39 11.38 1.11
C TYR A 45 12.71 11.73 1.79
N ARG A 46 13.77 11.82 0.97
CA ARG A 46 15.18 11.96 1.42
C ARG A 46 15.59 10.88 2.43
N GLY A 47 14.91 9.73 2.43
CA GLY A 47 15.29 8.55 3.20
C GLY A 47 16.31 7.71 2.45
N ALA A 48 17.32 7.19 3.15
CA ALA A 48 18.30 6.26 2.58
C ALA A 48 17.83 4.79 2.59
N SER A 49 16.54 4.54 2.85
CA SER A 49 15.96 3.20 2.98
C SER A 49 15.24 2.77 1.71
N SER A 50 15.22 1.46 1.46
CA SER A 50 14.33 0.88 0.44
C SER A 50 12.87 1.16 0.75
N PRO A 51 11.98 1.19 -0.26
CA PRO A 51 10.55 1.35 -0.04
C PRO A 51 9.99 0.27 0.89
N SER A 52 9.02 0.66 1.71
CA SER A 52 8.23 -0.29 2.51
C SER A 52 6.92 -0.61 1.79
N ARG A 53 6.37 -1.80 2.01
CA ARG A 53 5.07 -2.19 1.45
C ARG A 53 4.11 -2.57 2.57
N ARG A 54 2.87 -2.08 2.50
CA ARG A 54 1.79 -2.40 3.44
C ARG A 54 0.50 -2.68 2.66
N ILE A 55 -0.39 -3.46 3.27
CA ILE A 55 -1.73 -3.75 2.75
C ILE A 55 -2.73 -3.10 3.71
N PHE A 56 -3.77 -2.50 3.14
CA PHE A 56 -4.87 -1.93 3.91
C PHE A 56 -6.19 -2.51 3.43
N ASP A 57 -7.05 -2.86 4.40
CA ASP A 57 -8.36 -3.47 4.16
C ASP A 57 -9.51 -2.49 4.41
N SER A 58 -9.22 -1.32 5.00
CA SER A 58 -10.20 -0.27 5.25
C SER A 58 -9.63 1.13 5.09
N ILE A 59 -10.51 2.10 4.83
CA ILE A 59 -10.13 3.50 4.67
C ILE A 59 -9.66 4.10 6.01
N ASP A 60 -10.19 3.63 7.13
CA ASP A 60 -9.82 4.09 8.46
C ASP A 60 -8.37 3.71 8.78
N GLU A 61 -7.98 2.45 8.55
CA GLU A 61 -6.59 2.00 8.72
C GLU A 61 -5.60 2.75 7.81
N PHE A 62 -6.01 3.03 6.57
CA PHE A 62 -5.18 3.81 5.64
C PHE A 62 -5.04 5.26 6.09
N THR A 63 -6.13 5.89 6.56
CA THR A 63 -6.11 7.27 7.07
C THR A 63 -5.25 7.38 8.32
N ASP A 64 -5.39 6.45 9.26
CA ASP A 64 -4.55 6.36 10.45
C ASP A 64 -3.06 6.26 10.09
N TYR A 65 -2.74 5.47 9.06
CA TYR A 65 -1.37 5.36 8.55
C TYR A 65 -0.84 6.66 7.93
N LEU A 66 -1.66 7.38 7.15
CA LEU A 66 -1.29 8.68 6.60
C LEU A 66 -0.98 9.70 7.70
N GLU A 67 -1.69 9.65 8.82
CA GLU A 67 -1.50 10.57 9.94
C GLU A 67 -0.30 10.21 10.82
N ASN A 68 -0.11 8.92 11.11
CA ASN A 68 0.80 8.45 12.15
C ASN A 68 2.14 7.92 11.64
N ASP A 69 2.24 7.54 10.37
CA ASP A 69 3.45 6.95 9.80
C ASP A 69 4.02 7.76 8.64
N CYS A 70 3.20 8.52 7.91
CA CYS A 70 3.65 9.28 6.74
C CYS A 70 4.15 10.70 7.11
N PHE A 71 5.07 11.20 6.30
CA PHE A 71 5.60 12.55 6.37
C PHE A 71 5.37 13.31 5.06
N ALA A 72 5.30 14.63 5.15
CA ALA A 72 5.23 15.49 3.99
C ALA A 72 6.45 15.24 3.07
N GLY A 73 6.17 15.07 1.78
CA GLY A 73 7.15 14.76 0.74
C GLY A 73 7.25 13.26 0.41
N ASP A 74 6.84 12.37 1.30
CA ASP A 74 6.82 10.93 1.04
C ASP A 74 5.96 10.62 -0.19
N LEU A 75 6.41 9.67 -1.02
CA LEU A 75 5.68 9.21 -2.19
C LEU A 75 5.00 7.86 -1.86
N LEU A 76 3.72 7.77 -2.18
CA LEU A 76 2.91 6.58 -1.98
C LEU A 76 2.38 6.09 -3.33
N ASP A 77 2.86 4.94 -3.77
CA ASP A 77 2.27 4.22 -4.91
C ASP A 77 1.19 3.27 -4.40
N ILE A 78 0.02 3.30 -5.03
CA ILE A 78 -1.16 2.53 -4.58
C ILE A 78 -1.66 1.63 -5.71
N TRP A 79 -1.91 0.37 -5.38
CA TRP A 79 -2.49 -0.60 -6.30
C TRP A 79 -3.67 -1.33 -5.67
N CYS A 80 -4.65 -1.72 -6.50
CA CYS A 80 -5.66 -2.67 -6.08
C CYS A 80 -5.05 -4.07 -5.98
N MET A 81 -5.12 -4.68 -4.79
CA MET A 81 -4.53 -6.00 -4.55
C MET A 81 -5.10 -7.05 -5.49
N HIS A 82 -6.40 -7.01 -5.77
CA HIS A 82 -7.07 -8.00 -6.63
C HIS A 82 -6.66 -7.92 -8.10
N GLU A 83 -6.14 -6.77 -8.56
CA GLU A 83 -5.64 -6.62 -9.93
C GLU A 83 -4.20 -7.16 -10.05
N LEU A 84 -3.37 -6.89 -9.03
CA LEU A 84 -1.97 -7.33 -9.02
C LEU A 84 -1.81 -8.80 -8.61
N CYS A 85 -2.48 -9.24 -7.55
CA CYS A 85 -2.38 -10.58 -6.97
C CYS A 85 -3.31 -11.57 -7.69
N ASN A 86 -3.15 -11.66 -9.00
CA ASN A 86 -3.84 -12.63 -9.82
C ASN A 86 -3.02 -13.94 -9.95
N ARG A 87 -3.66 -15.00 -10.45
CA ARG A 87 -3.05 -16.33 -10.55
C ARG A 87 -1.87 -16.38 -11.54
N GLU A 88 -1.85 -15.52 -12.54
CA GLU A 88 -0.77 -15.45 -13.54
C GLU A 88 0.53 -14.91 -12.93
N ASN A 89 0.40 -14.05 -11.91
CA ASN A 89 1.52 -13.46 -11.18
C ASN A 89 2.01 -14.30 -9.98
N VAL A 90 1.44 -15.48 -9.74
CA VAL A 90 1.85 -16.34 -8.61
C VAL A 90 3.22 -16.96 -8.90
N LEU A 91 4.23 -16.57 -8.10
CA LEU A 91 5.59 -17.13 -8.21
C LEU A 91 5.65 -18.61 -7.78
N LEU A 92 4.97 -18.96 -6.69
CA LEU A 92 4.94 -20.30 -6.12
C LEU A 92 3.57 -20.55 -5.47
N SER A 93 2.95 -21.68 -5.80
CA SER A 93 1.75 -22.18 -5.11
C SER A 93 2.08 -23.50 -4.44
N ALA A 94 2.07 -23.50 -3.11
CA ALA A 94 2.35 -24.67 -2.29
C ALA A 94 1.47 -24.67 -1.05
N LYS A 95 1.22 -25.87 -0.50
CA LYS A 95 0.50 -26.03 0.78
C LYS A 95 1.50 -26.10 1.92
N CYS A 96 1.14 -25.51 3.05
CA CYS A 96 1.93 -25.64 4.27
C CYS A 96 1.83 -27.09 4.79
N PRO A 97 2.95 -27.75 5.13
CA PRO A 97 2.93 -29.11 5.68
C PRO A 97 2.46 -29.16 7.13
N ASP A 98 1.97 -30.32 7.57
CA ASP A 98 1.82 -30.64 8.99
C ASP A 98 3.18 -30.87 9.69
N GLU A 99 3.15 -31.17 10.98
CA GLU A 99 4.34 -31.48 11.80
C GLU A 99 5.18 -32.67 11.27
N ASN A 100 4.60 -33.49 10.39
CA ASN A 100 5.23 -34.65 9.77
C ASN A 100 5.57 -34.42 8.29
N GLY A 101 5.46 -33.20 7.77
CA GLY A 101 5.78 -32.88 6.38
C GLY A 101 4.67 -33.20 5.37
N ARG A 102 3.48 -33.60 5.81
CA ARG A 102 2.38 -33.99 4.92
C ARG A 102 1.54 -32.79 4.50
N VAL A 103 1.11 -32.77 3.24
CA VAL A 103 0.18 -31.76 2.71
C VAL A 103 -1.09 -32.43 2.20
N PRO A 104 -2.28 -31.83 2.37
CA PRO A 104 -3.52 -32.41 1.86
C PRO A 104 -3.57 -32.33 0.33
N SER A 105 -4.04 -33.37 -0.35
CA SER A 105 -4.14 -33.40 -1.82
C SER A 105 -5.36 -32.64 -2.37
N ARG A 106 -6.33 -32.25 -1.52
CA ARG A 106 -7.58 -31.54 -1.87
C ARG A 106 -7.86 -30.39 -0.88
N GLY A 107 -8.96 -29.65 -1.05
CA GLY A 107 -9.47 -28.66 -0.09
C GLY A 107 -8.89 -27.26 -0.17
N SER A 108 -8.62 -26.75 -1.38
CA SER A 108 -8.18 -25.36 -1.59
C SER A 108 -9.30 -24.45 -2.10
N TYR A 109 -10.51 -25.00 -2.19
CA TYR A 109 -11.77 -24.37 -2.58
C TYR A 109 -12.85 -24.92 -1.65
#